data_AF-A0A7C3XBL3-F1
#
_entry.id   AF-A0A7C3XBL3-F1
#
_cell.length_a   1.000
_cell.length_b   1.000
_cell.length_c   1.000
_cell.angle_alpha   90.00
_cell.angle_beta   90.00
_cell.angle_gamma   90.00
#
_symmetry.space_group_name_H-M   'P 1'
#
loop_
_entity.id
_entity.type
_entity.pdbx_description
1 polymer ?
#
loop_
_entity_poly.entity_id
_entity_poly.type
_entity_poly.pdbx_seq_one_letter_code
_entity_poly.pdbx_strand_id
1 'polypeptide(L)'
;MVLSPRPSTTPEYLSVSASKRYYVTTPIYYVNGRPHLGSALTTLCCDFLKRYQAMRGRSAWFLTGTDENATKNQEAAQAAGVPPLEFVTNLAEEFKRAWR
;
A
#
# COMPACT_ATOMS: atom_id res chain seq x y z
N MET A 1 -36.94 -50.83 -20.31
CA MET A 1 -36.89 -49.79 -19.26
C MET A 1 -35.45 -49.31 -19.15
N VAL A 2 -35.06 -48.33 -19.97
CA VAL A 2 -33.68 -47.82 -20.05
C VAL A 2 -33.61 -46.56 -19.20
N LEU A 3 -32.87 -46.62 -18.10
CA LEU A 3 -32.62 -45.46 -17.24
C LEU A 3 -31.61 -44.56 -17.97
N SER A 4 -32.07 -43.40 -18.46
CA SER A 4 -31.19 -42.37 -18.98
C SER A 4 -30.26 -41.84 -17.88
N PRO A 5 -28.97 -41.58 -18.18
CA PRO A 5 -28.05 -41.03 -17.19
C PRO A 5 -28.55 -39.65 -16.74
N ARG A 6 -28.62 -39.43 -15.41
CA ARG A 6 -28.98 -38.12 -14.87
C ARG A 6 -27.93 -37.09 -15.29
N PRO A 7 -28.31 -35.87 -15.70
CA PRO A 7 -27.37 -34.80 -15.94
C PRO A 7 -26.58 -34.52 -14.67
N SER A 8 -25.25 -34.43 -14.77
CA SER A 8 -24.36 -34.06 -13.69
C SER A 8 -24.76 -32.69 -13.14
N THR A 9 -25.21 -32.63 -11.89
CA THR A 9 -25.71 -31.42 -11.22
C THR A 9 -24.61 -30.47 -10.75
N THR A 10 -23.43 -30.47 -11.36
CA THR A 10 -22.41 -29.45 -11.07
C THR A 10 -22.80 -28.15 -11.75
N PRO A 11 -23.18 -27.09 -11.01
CA PRO A 11 -23.50 -25.80 -11.62
C PRO A 11 -22.23 -25.19 -12.22
N GLU A 12 -22.36 -24.75 -13.47
CA GLU A 12 -21.31 -24.14 -14.32
C GLU A 12 -20.70 -22.84 -13.73
N TYR A 13 -21.32 -22.28 -12.68
CA TYR A 13 -20.89 -21.04 -12.02
C TYR A 13 -19.70 -21.20 -11.05
N LEU A 14 -19.23 -22.41 -10.77
CA LEU A 14 -18.02 -22.61 -9.94
C LEU A 14 -16.71 -22.32 -10.67
N SER A 15 -16.75 -21.75 -11.88
CA SER A 15 -15.57 -21.46 -12.71
C SER A 15 -15.15 -19.99 -12.66
N VAL A 16 -14.50 -19.62 -11.56
CA VAL A 16 -13.28 -18.78 -11.47
C VAL A 16 -13.07 -18.64 -9.96
N SER A 17 -12.16 -19.43 -9.38
CA SER A 17 -11.63 -19.07 -8.08
C SER A 17 -10.80 -17.80 -8.30
N ALA A 18 -11.42 -16.63 -8.17
CA ALA A 18 -10.72 -15.37 -8.30
C ALA A 18 -9.64 -15.37 -7.21
N SER A 19 -8.39 -15.57 -7.61
CA SER A 19 -7.26 -15.66 -6.68
C SER A 19 -7.40 -14.51 -5.67
N LYS A 20 -7.42 -14.81 -4.36
CA LYS A 20 -7.64 -13.81 -3.32
C LYS A 20 -6.74 -12.60 -3.56
N ARG A 21 -7.33 -11.42 -3.70
CA ARG A 21 -6.58 -10.16 -3.89
C ARG A 21 -5.54 -10.01 -2.78
N TYR A 22 -4.36 -9.54 -3.14
CA TYR A 22 -3.28 -9.26 -2.22
C TYR A 22 -3.20 -7.76 -1.98
N TYR A 23 -3.21 -7.34 -0.72
CA TYR A 23 -3.08 -5.94 -0.35
C TYR A 23 -2.03 -5.85 0.75
N VAL A 24 -0.99 -5.04 0.52
CA VAL A 24 0.09 -4.80 1.47
C VAL A 24 0.21 -3.32 1.71
N THR A 25 0.51 -2.94 2.95
CA THR A 25 0.75 -1.55 3.33
C THR A 25 2.02 -1.43 4.15
N THR A 26 2.69 -0.29 4.04
CA THR A 26 3.63 0.13 5.08
C THR A 26 2.84 0.75 6.24
N PRO A 27 3.48 1.02 7.40
CA PRO A 27 3.03 2.11 8.25
C PRO A 27 2.99 3.43 7.48
N ILE A 28 2.19 4.38 7.94
CA ILE A 28 2.34 5.78 7.53
C ILE A 28 3.52 6.39 8.30
N TYR A 29 4.48 6.97 7.58
CA TYR A 29 5.73 7.45 8.17
C TYR A 29 5.55 8.84 8.79
N TYR A 30 5.98 9.02 10.04
CA TYR A 30 6.04 10.36 10.64
C TYR A 30 6.96 11.28 9.84
N VAL A 31 6.47 12.46 9.49
CA VAL A 31 7.23 13.47 8.74
C VAL A 31 8.14 14.34 9.63
N ASN A 32 8.57 13.84 10.78
CA ASN A 32 9.44 14.57 11.69
C ASN A 32 10.93 14.58 11.27
N GLY A 33 11.24 13.99 10.12
CA GLY A 33 12.57 13.89 9.54
C GLY A 33 12.52 13.40 8.09
N ARG A 34 13.68 13.42 7.43
CA ARG A 34 13.82 12.95 6.04
C ARG A 34 13.64 11.43 5.93
N PRO A 35 13.20 10.90 4.78
CA PRO A 35 13.23 9.46 4.53
C PRO A 35 14.64 8.90 4.76
N HIS A 36 14.72 7.76 5.46
CA HIS A 36 15.98 7.16 5.92
C HIS A 36 15.95 5.64 5.80
N LEU A 37 17.04 4.95 6.16
CA LEU A 37 17.17 3.49 5.96
C LEU A 37 16.03 2.68 6.61
N GLY A 38 15.55 3.07 7.79
CA GLY A 38 14.37 2.47 8.40
C GLY A 38 13.11 2.51 7.53
N SER A 39 12.70 3.68 7.02
CA SER A 39 11.56 3.75 6.07
C SER A 39 11.88 3.12 4.72
N ALA A 40 13.16 3.11 4.32
CA ALA A 40 13.64 2.41 3.13
C ALA A 40 13.37 0.91 3.17
N LEU A 41 13.79 0.25 4.26
CA LEU A 41 13.66 -1.19 4.40
C LEU A 41 12.20 -1.64 4.33
N THR A 42 11.31 -1.00 5.08
CA THR A 42 9.90 -1.38 5.14
C THR A 42 9.19 -1.18 3.79
N THR A 43 9.43 -0.05 3.12
CA THR A 43 8.87 0.19 1.78
C THR A 43 9.39 -0.80 0.76
N LEU A 44 10.70 -1.12 0.78
CA LEU A 44 11.29 -2.11 -0.12
C LEU A 44 10.70 -3.50 0.08
N CYS A 45 10.52 -3.93 1.33
CA CYS A 45 9.87 -5.21 1.64
C CYS A 45 8.43 -5.26 1.09
N CYS A 46 7.65 -4.19 1.25
CA CYS A 46 6.27 -4.13 0.76
C CYS A 46 6.21 -4.13 -0.78
N ASP A 47 7.09 -3.37 -1.45
CA ASP A 47 7.20 -3.36 -2.91
C ASP A 47 7.60 -4.74 -3.46
N PHE A 48 8.60 -5.39 -2.84
CA PHE A 48 9.00 -6.75 -3.18
C PHE A 48 7.81 -7.73 -3.06
N LEU A 49 7.07 -7.70 -1.96
CA LEU A 49 5.91 -8.56 -1.75
C LEU A 49 4.82 -8.33 -2.81
N LYS A 50 4.53 -7.07 -3.14
CA LYS A 50 3.57 -6.73 -4.21
C LYS A 50 4.02 -7.29 -5.54
N ARG A 51 5.29 -7.12 -5.91
CA ARG A 51 5.86 -7.62 -7.18
C ARG A 51 5.85 -9.14 -7.22
N TYR A 52 6.27 -9.80 -6.14
CA TYR A 52 6.24 -11.25 -6.02
C TYR A 52 4.83 -11.81 -6.20
N GLN A 53 3.82 -11.22 -5.57
CA GLN A 53 2.44 -11.69 -5.69
C GLN A 53 1.87 -11.45 -7.08
N ALA A 54 2.22 -10.33 -7.73
CA ALA A 54 1.87 -10.08 -9.12
C ALA A 54 2.52 -11.12 -10.07
N MET A 55 3.79 -11.48 -9.86
CA MET A 55 4.48 -12.54 -10.61
C MET A 55 3.82 -13.92 -10.43
N ARG A 56 3.15 -14.15 -9.30
CA ARG A 56 2.35 -15.36 -9.02
C ARG A 56 0.93 -15.33 -9.62
N GLY A 57 0.62 -14.34 -10.45
CA GLY A 57 -0.69 -14.19 -11.11
C GLY A 57 -1.79 -13.63 -10.21
N ARG A 58 -1.45 -13.07 -9.04
CA ARG A 58 -2.44 -12.46 -8.14
C ARG A 58 -2.64 -10.99 -8.46
N SER A 59 -3.89 -10.51 -8.36
CA SER A 59 -4.16 -9.07 -8.28
C SER A 59 -3.59 -8.53 -6.97
N ALA A 60 -2.56 -7.68 -7.06
CA ALA A 60 -1.80 -7.18 -5.91
C ALA A 60 -1.74 -5.65 -5.88
N TRP A 61 -2.02 -5.04 -4.73
CA TRP A 61 -1.97 -3.60 -4.49
C TRP A 61 -1.04 -3.27 -3.32
N PHE A 62 -0.35 -2.13 -3.40
CA PHE A 62 0.54 -1.61 -2.36
C PHE A 62 0.18 -0.15 -2.05
N LEU A 63 -0.06 0.17 -0.77
CA LEU A 63 -0.27 1.53 -0.28
C LEU A 63 0.78 1.91 0.77
N THR A 64 1.32 3.12 0.67
CA THR A 64 2.22 3.76 1.64
C THR A 64 1.76 5.21 1.86
N GLY A 65 2.28 5.88 2.88
CA GLY A 65 1.95 7.28 3.13
C GLY A 65 2.74 7.89 4.28
N THR A 66 2.32 9.09 4.66
CA THR A 66 2.90 9.92 5.72
C THR A 66 1.86 10.20 6.81
N ASP A 67 2.33 10.31 8.06
CA ASP A 67 1.54 10.81 9.17
C ASP A 67 1.94 12.27 9.44
N GLU A 68 1.01 13.17 9.18
CA GLU A 68 1.23 14.61 9.13
C GLU A 68 0.63 15.35 10.34
N ASN A 69 -0.25 14.69 11.10
CA ASN A 69 -1.00 15.34 12.18
C ASN A 69 -0.28 15.20 13.53
N ALA A 70 0.69 16.08 13.78
CA ALA A 70 1.44 16.10 15.03
C ALA A 70 1.71 17.54 15.51
N THR A 71 1.59 17.78 16.81
CA THR A 71 1.93 19.08 17.44
C THR A 71 3.36 19.51 17.12
N LYS A 72 4.29 18.56 17.05
CA LYS A 72 5.69 18.79 16.68
C LYS A 72 5.84 19.38 15.26
N ASN A 73 4.96 19.01 14.32
CA ASN A 73 4.98 19.58 12.96
C ASN A 73 4.51 21.04 12.99
N GLN A 74 3.52 21.36 13.83
CA GLN A 74 3.05 22.74 14.00
C GLN A 74 4.14 23.64 14.62
N GLU A 75 4.81 23.16 15.67
CA GLU A 75 5.94 23.88 16.30
C GLU A 75 7.09 24.11 15.32
N ALA A 76 7.45 23.07 14.54
CA ALA A 76 8.49 23.17 13.53
C ALA A 76 8.13 24.12 12.39
N ALA A 77 6.87 24.10 11.92
CA ALA A 77 6.36 25.02 10.91
C ALA A 77 6.41 26.49 11.40
N GLN A 78 6.00 26.72 12.65
CA GLN A 78 6.08 28.05 13.28
C GLN A 78 7.54 28.54 13.39
N ALA A 79 8.46 27.68 13.82
CA ALA A 79 9.89 28.01 13.90
C ALA A 79 10.51 28.29 12.53
N ALA A 80 10.01 27.64 11.48
CA ALA A 80 10.42 27.85 10.09
C ALA A 80 9.70 29.04 9.41
N GLY A 81 8.71 29.67 10.06
CA GLY A 81 7.97 30.80 9.52
C GLY A 81 7.03 30.46 8.36
N VAL A 82 6.57 29.21 8.26
CA VAL A 82 5.70 28.72 7.18
C VAL A 82 4.38 28.14 7.71
N PRO A 83 3.29 28.13 6.92
CA PRO A 83 2.05 27.46 7.31
C PRO A 83 2.23 25.95 7.56
N PRO A 84 1.55 25.34 8.55
CA PRO A 84 1.69 23.91 8.84
C PRO A 84 1.39 22.99 7.65
N LEU A 85 0.36 23.31 6.86
CA LEU A 85 0.02 22.53 5.66
C LEU A 85 1.15 22.54 4.63
N GLU A 86 1.77 23.70 4.40
CA GLU A 86 2.90 23.84 3.48
C GLU A 86 4.11 23.05 3.99
N PHE A 87 4.38 23.13 5.30
CA PHE A 87 5.47 22.40 5.94
C PHE A 87 5.35 20.88 5.75
N VAL A 88 4.19 20.30 6.09
CA VAL A 88 3.99 18.84 5.96
C VAL A 88 3.90 18.40 4.50
N THR A 89 3.35 19.23 3.60
CA THR A 89 3.32 18.95 2.16
C THR A 89 4.75 18.81 1.61
N ASN A 90 5.64 19.74 1.96
CA ASN A 90 7.03 19.71 1.49
C ASN A 90 7.78 18.46 1.97
N LEU A 91 7.53 18.02 3.20
CA LEU A 91 8.10 16.81 3.77
C LEU A 91 7.52 15.55 3.10
N ALA A 92 6.21 15.49 2.88
CA ALA A 92 5.58 14.39 2.15
C ALA A 92 6.13 14.26 0.71
N GLU A 93 6.44 15.38 0.06
CA GLU A 93 7.10 15.37 -1.24
C GLU A 93 8.55 14.83 -1.18
N GLU A 94 9.29 14.99 -0.08
CA GLU A 94 10.57 14.30 0.09
C GLU A 94 10.41 12.78 0.13
N PHE A 95 9.40 12.28 0.84
CA PHE A 95 9.08 10.84 0.84
C PHE A 95 8.69 10.34 -0.55
N LYS A 96 7.88 11.09 -1.30
CA LYS A 96 7.55 10.72 -2.69
C LYS A 96 8.78 10.72 -3.60
N ARG A 97 9.65 11.73 -3.49
CA ARG A 97 10.89 11.83 -4.28
C ARG A 97 11.84 10.67 -4.03
N ALA A 98 11.88 10.14 -2.81
CA ALA A 98 12.73 8.98 -2.48
C ALA A 98 12.33 7.67 -3.20
N TRP A 99 11.12 7.60 -3.78
CA TRP A 99 10.56 6.38 -4.39
C TRP A 99 10.01 6.56 -5.80
N ARG A 100 10.26 7.71 -6.44
CA ARG A 100 10.00 7.89 -7.88
C ARG A 100 11.08 7.22 -8.71
#